data_AF-A0A357M969-F1
#
_entry.id   AF-A0A357M969-F1
#
_cell.length_a   1.000
_cell.length_b   1.000
_cell.length_c   1.000
_cell.angle_alpha   90.00
_cell.angle_beta   90.00
_cell.angle_gamma   90.00
#
_symmetry.space_group_name_H-M   'P 1'
#
loop_
_entity.id
_entity.type
_entity.pdbx_description
1 polymer ?
#
loop_
_entity_poly.entity_id
_entity_poly.type
_entity_poly.pdbx_seq_one_letter_code
_entity_poly.pdbx_strand_id
1 'polypeptide(L)'
;PHRTGVNGAVRSTLPLNLNGRLVEGLSFTFKDGKVVAYEAESGREHLTSLLATDEGASYLGEVALVQHDSPISRLNRIFYNTGIDENASCHFALGSAYPVNIEGGTKLTNEELVARGANVSLTHVDFMIGSAELDIDGESADGTIEPVFRKGNWVL
;
A
#
# COMPACT_ATOMS: atom_id res chain seq x y z
N PRO A 1 1.84 4.23 7.40
CA PRO A 1 2.59 3.16 8.12
C PRO A 1 3.89 3.71 8.69
N HIS A 2 4.47 3.10 9.72
CA HIS A 2 5.85 3.41 10.10
C HIS A 2 6.79 2.87 9.01
N ARG A 3 7.58 3.74 8.41
CA ARG A 3 8.38 3.44 7.21
C ARG A 3 9.25 2.19 7.35
N THR A 4 9.85 1.97 8.51
CA THR A 4 10.73 0.83 8.81
C THR A 4 10.01 -0.37 9.45
N GLY A 5 8.68 -0.29 9.63
CA GLY A 5 7.90 -1.29 10.37
C GLY A 5 7.30 -2.40 9.50
N VAL A 6 7.59 -2.44 8.20
CA VAL A 6 6.94 -3.37 7.25
C VAL A 6 7.82 -4.58 6.99
N ASN A 7 7.28 -5.78 7.19
CA ASN A 7 7.95 -7.06 6.94
C ASN A 7 6.99 -8.06 6.32
N GLY A 8 7.51 -8.94 5.47
CA GLY A 8 6.74 -10.03 4.86
C GLY A 8 6.59 -9.88 3.36
N ALA A 9 5.62 -10.57 2.77
CA ALA A 9 5.35 -10.54 1.33
C ALA A 9 3.89 -10.21 1.06
N VAL A 10 3.66 -9.53 -0.06
CA VAL A 10 2.32 -9.15 -0.53
C VAL A 10 2.24 -9.32 -2.03
N ARG A 11 1.07 -9.77 -2.50
CA ARG A 11 0.74 -9.88 -3.92
C ARG A 11 -0.46 -8.98 -4.22
N SER A 12 -0.37 -8.23 -5.31
CA SER A 12 -1.49 -7.40 -5.75
C SER A 12 -2.64 -8.27 -6.25
N THR A 13 -3.86 -7.85 -5.96
CA THR A 13 -5.08 -8.52 -6.40
C THR A 13 -5.66 -7.91 -7.68
N LEU A 14 -5.22 -6.71 -8.05
CA LEU A 14 -5.58 -6.03 -9.29
C LEU A 14 -4.32 -5.59 -10.07
N PRO A 15 -4.42 -5.40 -11.40
CA PRO A 15 -3.38 -4.75 -12.17
C PRO A 15 -3.09 -3.32 -11.69
N LEU A 16 -1.85 -2.88 -11.89
CA LEU A 16 -1.41 -1.52 -11.60
C LEU A 16 -1.23 -0.73 -12.89
N ASN A 17 -1.86 0.44 -12.99
CA ASN A 17 -1.65 1.37 -14.10
C ASN A 17 -0.61 2.45 -13.72
N LEU A 18 0.65 2.26 -14.13
CA LEU A 18 1.76 3.20 -13.91
C LEU A 18 1.89 4.19 -15.06
N ASN A 19 1.19 5.32 -14.97
CA ASN A 19 1.23 6.39 -15.98
C ASN A 19 0.94 5.88 -17.41
N GLY A 20 -0.10 5.06 -17.56
CA GLY A 20 -0.51 4.47 -18.84
C GLY A 20 0.19 3.17 -19.18
N ARG A 21 1.03 2.63 -18.29
CA ARG A 21 1.73 1.36 -18.47
C ARG A 21 1.19 0.34 -17.48
N LEU A 22 0.70 -0.78 -18.00
CA LEU A 22 0.09 -1.82 -17.17
C LEU A 22 1.17 -2.73 -16.58
N VAL A 23 1.00 -3.06 -15.30
CA VAL A 23 1.78 -4.08 -14.59
C VAL A 23 0.80 -5.09 -14.00
N GLU A 24 1.02 -6.38 -14.28
CA GLU A 24 0.13 -7.46 -13.83
C GLU A 24 0.87 -8.49 -12.99
N GLY A 25 0.15 -9.14 -12.08
CA GLY A 25 0.68 -10.20 -11.23
C GLY A 25 1.82 -9.74 -10.31
N LEU A 26 1.84 -8.45 -9.91
CA LEU A 26 2.94 -7.90 -9.14
C LEU A 26 2.95 -8.40 -7.69
N SER A 27 4.15 -8.59 -7.15
CA SER A 27 4.36 -8.92 -5.74
C SER A 27 5.62 -8.26 -5.20
N PHE A 28 5.64 -8.02 -3.89
CA PHE A 28 6.75 -7.41 -3.17
C PHE A 28 7.09 -8.23 -1.94
N THR A 29 8.38 -8.28 -1.60
CA THR A 29 8.88 -8.74 -0.30
C THR A 29 9.53 -7.57 0.41
N PHE A 30 9.10 -7.31 1.65
CA PHE A 30 9.60 -6.26 2.52
C PHE A 30 10.44 -6.84 3.66
N LYS A 31 11.53 -6.14 3.99
CA LYS A 31 12.32 -6.36 5.18
C LYS A 31 12.74 -5.03 5.79
N ASP A 32 12.52 -4.87 7.08
CA ASP A 32 12.85 -3.64 7.83
C ASP A 32 12.26 -2.37 7.14
N GLY A 33 11.07 -2.51 6.57
CA GLY A 33 10.36 -1.46 5.82
C GLY A 33 10.63 -1.38 4.33
N LYS A 34 11.75 -1.94 3.86
CA LYS A 34 12.22 -1.76 2.49
C LYS A 34 11.82 -2.93 1.59
N VAL A 35 11.42 -2.62 0.36
CA VAL A 35 11.32 -3.63 -0.71
C VAL A 35 12.69 -4.24 -0.99
N VAL A 36 12.83 -5.54 -0.74
CA VAL A 36 14.06 -6.32 -0.99
C VAL A 36 13.94 -7.26 -2.18
N ALA A 37 12.72 -7.61 -2.60
CA ALA A 37 12.45 -8.38 -3.81
C ALA A 37 11.10 -7.97 -4.40
N TYR A 38 10.96 -8.10 -5.72
CA TYR A 38 9.73 -7.81 -6.43
C TYR A 38 9.64 -8.62 -7.72
N GLU A 39 8.43 -9.04 -8.05
CA GLU A 39 8.12 -9.80 -9.27
C GLU A 39 6.91 -9.18 -9.98
N ALA A 40 6.78 -9.44 -11.28
CA ALA A 40 5.58 -9.14 -12.06
C ALA A 40 5.48 -10.14 -13.21
N GLU A 41 4.25 -10.53 -13.56
CA GLU A 41 3.99 -11.36 -14.74
C GLU A 41 4.20 -10.56 -16.04
N SER A 42 3.82 -9.28 -16.02
CA SER A 42 4.05 -8.31 -17.10
C SER A 42 4.41 -6.93 -16.54
N GLY A 43 5.22 -6.16 -17.27
CA GLY A 43 5.58 -4.77 -16.89
C GLY A 43 6.58 -4.63 -15.74
N ARG A 44 7.38 -5.67 -15.43
CA ARG A 44 8.34 -5.68 -14.32
C ARG A 44 9.36 -4.54 -14.38
N GLU A 45 9.80 -4.17 -15.57
CA GLU A 45 10.73 -3.06 -15.82
C GLU A 45 10.17 -1.70 -15.38
N HIS A 46 8.84 -1.54 -15.37
CA HIS A 46 8.19 -0.34 -14.87
C HIS A 46 8.25 -0.28 -13.34
N LEU A 47 8.14 -1.42 -12.64
CA LEU A 47 8.39 -1.50 -11.20
C LEU A 47 9.86 -1.21 -10.87
N THR A 48 10.79 -1.76 -11.64
CA THR A 48 12.23 -1.44 -11.48
C THR A 48 12.48 0.05 -11.58
N SER A 49 11.86 0.70 -12.57
CA SER A 49 12.00 2.15 -12.80
C SER A 49 11.36 2.95 -11.66
N LEU A 50 10.18 2.54 -11.18
CA LEU A 50 9.51 3.16 -10.03
C LEU A 50 10.39 3.11 -8.78
N LEU A 51 10.88 1.92 -8.41
CA LEU A 51 11.68 1.72 -7.20
C LEU A 51 13.05 2.43 -7.26
N ALA A 52 13.54 2.73 -8.46
CA ALA A 52 14.78 3.47 -8.68
C ALA A 52 14.59 5.01 -8.66
N THR A 53 13.37 5.51 -8.48
CA THR A 53 13.09 6.96 -8.53
C THR A 53 13.85 7.72 -7.44
N ASP A 54 13.77 7.23 -6.21
CA ASP A 54 14.52 7.73 -5.06
C ASP A 54 14.52 6.66 -3.95
N GLU A 55 15.17 6.98 -2.83
CA GLU A 55 15.28 6.05 -1.71
C GLU A 55 13.91 5.76 -1.05
N GLY A 56 13.01 6.74 -1.02
CA GLY A 56 11.64 6.62 -0.50
C GLY A 56 10.72 5.72 -1.32
N ALA A 57 10.96 5.58 -2.63
CA ALA A 57 10.13 4.77 -3.52
C ALA A 57 10.09 3.27 -3.14
N SER A 58 11.07 2.80 -2.36
CA SER A 58 11.16 1.41 -1.90
C SER A 58 10.50 1.15 -0.53
N TYR A 59 9.71 2.08 -0.01
CA TYR A 59 9.03 1.96 1.29
C TYR A 59 7.56 2.37 1.16
N LEU A 60 6.73 1.90 2.10
CA LEU A 60 5.31 2.25 2.10
C LEU A 60 5.05 3.62 2.73
N GLY A 61 4.18 4.39 2.09
CA GLY A 61 3.65 5.67 2.57
C GLY A 61 2.23 5.57 3.13
N GLU A 62 1.45 4.57 2.67
CA GLU A 62 0.03 4.45 2.99
C GLU A 62 -0.41 3.02 3.28
N VAL A 63 -1.41 2.90 4.14
CA VAL A 63 -2.24 1.71 4.35
C VAL A 63 -3.69 2.15 4.36
N ALA A 64 -4.49 1.61 3.45
CA ALA A 64 -5.90 1.93 3.32
C ALA A 64 -6.77 0.68 3.40
N LEU A 65 -7.84 0.77 4.18
CA LEU A 65 -8.79 -0.32 4.40
C LEU A 65 -10.10 -0.01 3.68
N VAL A 66 -10.48 -0.91 2.77
CA VAL A 66 -11.74 -0.85 2.03
C VAL A 66 -12.40 -2.21 2.11
N GLN A 67 -13.60 -2.25 2.66
CA GLN A 67 -14.37 -3.50 2.73
C GLN A 67 -14.67 -4.03 1.32
N HIS A 68 -14.50 -5.34 1.15
CA HIS A 68 -14.77 -6.03 -0.10
C HIS A 68 -16.26 -5.94 -0.47
N ASP A 69 -17.16 -5.97 0.50
CA ASP A 69 -18.59 -5.71 0.25
C ASP A 69 -18.91 -4.19 0.21
N SER A 70 -18.35 -3.52 -0.80
CA SER A 70 -18.56 -2.08 -1.05
C SER A 70 -19.17 -1.82 -2.44
N PRO A 71 -19.84 -0.67 -2.66
CA PRO A 71 -20.52 -0.39 -3.92
C PRO A 71 -19.65 -0.49 -5.17
N ILE A 72 -18.39 -0.03 -5.10
CA ILE A 72 -17.47 -0.08 -6.25
C ILE A 72 -16.94 -1.49 -6.44
N SER A 73 -16.51 -2.16 -5.37
CA SER A 73 -15.99 -3.54 -5.43
C SER A 73 -17.02 -4.52 -6.01
N ARG A 74 -18.30 -4.37 -5.63
CA ARG A 74 -19.41 -5.18 -6.16
C ARG A 74 -19.65 -5.04 -7.67
N LEU A 75 -19.14 -4.00 -8.32
CA LEU A 75 -19.21 -3.87 -9.78
C LEU A 75 -18.33 -4.91 -10.49
N ASN A 76 -17.41 -5.57 -9.77
CA ASN A 76 -16.53 -6.63 -10.26
C ASN A 76 -15.87 -6.26 -11.60
N ARG A 77 -15.34 -5.04 -11.67
CA ARG A 77 -14.77 -4.44 -12.86
C ARG A 77 -13.50 -3.70 -12.50
N ILE A 78 -12.47 -3.87 -13.33
CA ILE A 78 -11.25 -3.07 -13.28
C ILE A 78 -11.50 -1.79 -14.10
N PHE A 79 -11.27 -0.63 -13.48
CA PHE A 79 -11.46 0.67 -14.13
C PHE A 79 -10.19 1.20 -14.79
N TYR A 80 -9.03 0.62 -14.48
CA TYR A 80 -7.71 1.08 -14.91
C TYR A 80 -7.47 2.54 -14.52
N ASN A 81 -8.06 2.96 -13.41
CA ASN A 81 -8.00 4.30 -12.86
C ASN A 81 -7.80 4.18 -11.36
N THR A 82 -6.62 4.59 -10.88
CA THR A 82 -6.23 4.47 -9.47
C THR A 82 -7.28 5.05 -8.53
N GLY A 83 -7.77 6.27 -8.80
CA GLY A 83 -8.77 6.91 -7.94
C GLY A 83 -10.11 6.15 -7.81
N ILE A 84 -10.46 5.29 -8.76
CA ILE A 84 -11.64 4.42 -8.65
C ILE A 84 -11.26 3.06 -8.05
N ASP A 85 -10.20 2.43 -8.56
CA ASP A 85 -9.80 1.08 -8.17
C ASP A 85 -9.30 1.03 -6.71
N GLU A 86 -8.67 2.10 -6.19
CA GLU A 86 -8.25 2.24 -4.79
C GLU A 86 -9.44 2.23 -3.82
N ASN A 87 -10.61 2.69 -4.29
CA ASN A 87 -11.86 2.71 -3.52
C ASN A 87 -12.67 1.41 -3.68
N ALA A 88 -12.14 0.42 -4.41
CA ALA A 88 -12.73 -0.90 -4.60
C ALA A 88 -12.03 -2.00 -3.78
N SER A 89 -10.87 -1.71 -3.19
CA SER A 89 -10.00 -2.71 -2.57
C SER A 89 -9.07 -2.07 -1.54
N CYS A 90 -8.76 -2.77 -0.44
CA CYS A 90 -7.65 -2.37 0.41
C CYS A 90 -6.39 -2.17 -0.45
N HIS A 91 -5.58 -1.18 -0.12
CA HIS A 91 -4.38 -0.87 -0.89
C HIS A 91 -3.25 -0.38 0.01
N PHE A 92 -2.05 -0.43 -0.55
CA PHE A 92 -0.86 0.21 -0.01
C PHE A 92 -0.29 1.16 -1.06
N ALA A 93 0.38 2.21 -0.61
CA ALA A 93 1.15 3.09 -1.51
C ALA A 93 2.65 2.91 -1.29
N LEU A 94 3.40 2.69 -2.37
CA LEU A 94 4.86 2.90 -2.38
C LEU A 94 5.16 4.38 -2.53
N GLY A 95 6.16 4.87 -1.78
CA GLY A 95 6.56 6.28 -1.79
C GLY A 95 5.95 7.09 -0.65
N SER A 96 5.74 8.39 -0.88
CA SER A 96 5.50 9.37 0.18
C SER A 96 4.23 9.11 0.97
N ALA A 97 4.31 9.26 2.29
CA ALA A 97 3.13 9.38 3.14
C ALA A 97 2.52 10.78 3.01
N TYR A 98 1.24 10.93 3.30
CA TYR A 98 0.63 12.25 3.46
C TYR A 98 0.89 12.80 4.86
N PRO A 99 1.43 14.03 5.02
CA PRO A 99 1.72 14.60 6.33
C PRO A 99 0.50 14.74 7.25
N VAL A 100 -0.71 14.81 6.69
CA VAL A 100 -1.96 14.86 7.45
C VAL A 100 -2.26 13.59 8.24
N ASN A 101 -1.66 12.44 7.89
CA ASN A 101 -1.82 11.18 8.63
C ASN A 101 -0.95 11.11 9.90
N ILE A 102 -0.14 12.14 10.17
CA ILE A 102 0.66 12.26 11.39
C ILE A 102 0.15 13.49 12.16
N GLU A 103 -0.07 13.33 13.47
CA GLU A 103 -0.50 14.44 14.31
C GLU A 103 0.50 15.60 14.26
N GLY A 104 0.02 16.76 13.79
CA GLY A 104 0.83 17.96 13.55
C GLY A 104 1.75 17.89 12.32
N GLY A 105 1.67 16.83 11.50
CA GLY A 105 2.60 16.56 10.41
C GLY A 105 2.64 17.61 9.30
N THR A 106 1.55 18.35 9.07
CA THR A 106 1.51 19.43 8.06
C THR A 106 2.41 20.63 8.36
N LYS A 107 2.94 20.72 9.59
CA LYS A 107 3.85 21.78 10.03
C LYS A 107 5.32 21.33 10.07
N LEU A 108 5.58 20.06 9.79
CA LEU A 108 6.90 19.45 9.91
C LEU A 108 7.68 19.55 8.61
N THR A 109 9.01 19.59 8.71
CA THR A 109 9.89 19.39 7.56
C THR A 109 9.94 17.92 7.14
N ASN A 110 10.51 17.64 5.96
CA ASN A 110 10.70 16.26 5.50
C ASN A 110 11.57 15.44 6.47
N GLU A 111 12.61 16.05 7.03
CA GLU A 111 13.49 15.39 8.00
C GLU A 111 12.74 15.05 9.30
N GLU A 112 11.90 15.96 9.78
CA GLU A 112 11.06 15.75 10.96
C GLU A 112 9.98 14.68 10.72
N LEU A 113 9.40 14.65 9.51
CA LEU A 113 8.46 13.60 9.10
C LEU A 113 9.14 12.22 9.10
N VAL A 114 10.32 12.11 8.50
CA VAL A 114 11.10 10.85 8.50
C VAL A 114 11.47 10.44 9.91
N ALA A 115 11.87 11.38 10.78
CA ALA A 115 12.17 11.11 12.18
C ALA A 115 10.95 10.59 12.98
N ARG A 116 9.72 10.92 12.55
CA ARG A 116 8.46 10.38 13.10
C ARG A 116 7.98 9.12 12.38
N GLY A 117 8.80 8.53 11.52
CA GLY A 117 8.50 7.28 10.83
C GLY A 117 7.67 7.46 9.56
N ALA A 118 7.44 8.68 9.08
CA ALA A 118 6.82 8.89 7.76
C ALA A 118 7.80 8.50 6.64
N ASN A 119 7.25 8.07 5.51
CA ASN A 119 8.03 7.99 4.28
C ASN A 119 7.94 9.30 3.48
N VAL A 120 9.04 9.70 2.87
CA VAL A 120 9.13 10.88 1.98
C VAL A 120 9.76 10.43 0.68
N SER A 121 9.10 10.73 -0.43
CA SER A 121 9.52 10.33 -1.79
C SER A 121 8.96 11.33 -2.82
N LEU A 122 9.49 11.31 -4.04
CA LEU A 122 8.97 12.03 -5.19
C LEU A 122 7.71 11.36 -5.78
N THR A 123 7.44 10.12 -5.41
CA THR A 123 6.31 9.34 -5.90
C THR A 123 5.36 8.97 -4.79
N HIS A 124 4.12 8.65 -5.18
CA HIS A 124 3.11 8.00 -4.37
C HIS A 124 2.30 7.13 -5.34
N VAL A 125 2.36 5.81 -5.15
CA VAL A 125 1.79 4.84 -6.10
C VAL A 125 1.05 3.75 -5.35
N ASP A 126 -0.27 3.78 -5.47
CA ASP A 126 -1.19 2.80 -4.90
C ASP A 126 -1.21 1.51 -5.68
N PHE A 127 -1.21 0.38 -4.97
CA PHE A 127 -1.49 -0.94 -5.52
C PHE A 127 -2.42 -1.72 -4.58
N MET A 128 -3.36 -2.43 -5.18
CA MET A 128 -4.51 -3.02 -4.48
C MET A 128 -4.19 -4.44 -4.01
N ILE A 129 -4.55 -4.74 -2.76
CA ILE A 129 -4.24 -6.00 -2.06
C ILE A 129 -5.48 -6.66 -1.45
N GLY A 130 -6.62 -5.96 -1.41
CA GLY A 130 -7.90 -6.45 -0.90
C GLY A 130 -8.48 -7.60 -1.73
N SER A 131 -9.17 -8.52 -1.04
CA SER A 131 -9.94 -9.61 -1.64
C SER A 131 -10.99 -10.14 -0.66
N ALA A 132 -11.89 -11.01 -1.13
CA ALA A 132 -12.82 -11.76 -0.29
C ALA A 132 -12.13 -12.78 0.65
N GLU A 133 -10.83 -13.02 0.46
CA GLU A 133 -10.03 -13.96 1.26
C GLU A 133 -9.11 -13.24 2.26
N LEU A 134 -9.11 -11.90 2.26
CA LEU A 134 -8.23 -11.10 3.10
C LEU A 134 -8.69 -11.10 4.56
N ASP A 135 -7.83 -11.57 5.44
CA ASP A 135 -7.97 -11.39 6.89
C ASP A 135 -6.93 -10.37 7.37
N ILE A 136 -7.32 -9.48 8.29
CA ILE A 136 -6.44 -8.47 8.90
C ILE A 136 -6.63 -8.52 10.41
N ASP A 137 -5.51 -8.55 11.12
CA ASP A 137 -5.47 -8.40 12.57
C ASP A 137 -4.82 -7.06 12.93
N GLY A 138 -5.29 -6.46 14.02
CA GLY A 138 -4.66 -5.35 14.70
C GLY A 138 -3.85 -5.86 15.88
N GLU A 139 -2.63 -5.37 16.03
CA GLU A 139 -1.77 -5.64 17.19
C GLU A 139 -1.70 -4.39 18.07
N SER A 140 -2.11 -4.54 19.33
CA SER A 140 -2.00 -3.49 20.35
C SER A 140 -0.56 -3.40 20.88
N ALA A 141 -0.23 -2.28 21.53
CA ALA A 141 1.12 -2.06 22.06
C ALA A 141 1.58 -3.09 23.11
N ASP A 142 0.65 -3.80 23.75
CA ASP A 142 0.92 -4.89 24.69
C ASP A 142 1.02 -6.28 24.03
N GLY A 143 0.91 -6.35 22.69
CA GLY A 143 0.93 -7.58 21.90
C GLY A 143 -0.42 -8.27 21.78
N THR A 144 -1.51 -7.69 22.30
CA THR A 144 -2.85 -8.23 22.11
C THR A 144 -3.23 -8.17 20.64
N ILE A 145 -3.66 -9.31 20.08
CA ILE A 145 -4.10 -9.45 18.70
C ILE A 145 -5.63 -9.45 18.64
N GLU A 146 -6.20 -8.54 17.86
CA GLU A 146 -7.64 -8.42 17.66
C GLU A 146 -8.00 -8.50 16.17
N PRO A 147 -9.07 -9.22 15.81
CA PRO A 147 -9.51 -9.32 14.43
C PRO A 147 -10.08 -7.99 13.94
N VAL A 148 -9.55 -7.46 12.83
CA VAL A 148 -10.02 -6.21 12.22
C VAL A 148 -10.86 -6.51 10.97
N PHE A 149 -10.31 -7.30 10.05
CA PHE A 149 -11.06 -7.83 8.89
C PHE A 149 -11.10 -9.35 8.94
N ARG A 150 -12.23 -9.92 8.51
CA ARG A 150 -12.33 -11.31 8.10
C ARG A 150 -13.02 -11.42 6.75
N LYS A 151 -12.47 -12.23 5.84
CA LYS A 151 -13.00 -12.44 4.48
C LYS A 151 -13.28 -11.12 3.76
N GLY A 152 -12.33 -10.19 3.86
CA GLY A 152 -12.37 -8.89 3.21
C GLY A 152 -13.30 -7.86 3.85
N ASN A 153 -13.91 -8.12 5.01
CA ASN A 153 -14.89 -7.21 5.62
C ASN A 153 -14.60 -6.98 7.10
N TRP A 154 -15.06 -5.84 7.62
CA TRP A 154 -14.97 -5.51 9.05
C TRP A 154 -15.57 -6.61 9.92
N VAL A 155 -14.87 -6.94 11.01
CA VAL A 155 -15.43 -7.73 12.10
C VAL A 155 -16.22 -6.78 13.00
N LEU A 156 -17.50 -7.09 13.20
CA LEU A 156 -18.40 -6.37 14.11
C LEU A 156 -18.37 -6.99 15.51
#